data_AF-A0A4P5YKD3-F1
#
_entry.id   AF-A0A4P5YKD3-F1
#
_cell.length_a   1.000
_cell.length_b   1.000
_cell.length_c   1.000
_cell.angle_alpha   90.00
_cell.angle_beta   90.00
_cell.angle_gamma   90.00
#
_symmetry.space_group_name_H-M   'P 1'
#
loop_
_entity.id
_entity.type
_entity.pdbx_description
1 polymer ?
#
loop_
_entity_poly.entity_id
_entity_poly.type
_entity_poly.pdbx_seq_one_letter_code
_entity_poly.pdbx_strand_id
1 'polypeptide(L)'
;MNQLEYTIKGYIKELLLEKPGMFHAMFNVLRYGFYPLTWRGPYPEGYCLAVHLPFDQPAPPIPPECQPTPEVLKKYDKPPKHPKPIAITALDVPALPASSWSDLIVRSRASGGTASVFREHFAVLAETDACRDVLDRIAAVVTGFRKDGKDLVVDFPGESFAMADAGEPDAPTISRFLRCPPPYTGAIAGLPPSCVAVIRRHNGITLHSGTADPNATNTDLGWHVYKKPRFRLESDVWFSPDEWDPDELFMTVPQVPIHGESDIWLLHPQRLRADNEPAVVCMSHDFGTLCNPAPYGAGGVFLRLLAHAVDAEGGAADLWDEGR
;
A
#
# COMPACT_ATOMS: atom_id res chain seq x y z
N MET A 1 -18.26 3.23 15.66
CA MET A 1 -18.81 3.40 14.31
C MET A 1 -20.32 3.45 14.44
N ASN A 2 -20.92 4.62 14.33
CA ASN A 2 -22.37 4.73 14.14
C ASN A 2 -22.62 4.38 12.67
N GLN A 3 -23.16 3.19 12.39
CA GLN A 3 -23.72 2.91 11.07
C GLN A 3 -24.88 3.89 10.87
N LEU A 4 -24.68 4.86 9.98
CA LEU A 4 -25.78 5.64 9.44
C LEU A 4 -26.61 4.67 8.59
N GLU A 5 -27.66 4.12 9.18
CA GLU A 5 -28.72 3.43 8.44
C GLU A 5 -29.48 4.48 7.60
N TYR A 6 -28.94 4.83 6.44
CA TYR A 6 -29.72 5.52 5.43
C TYR A 6 -30.75 4.51 4.90
N THR A 7 -31.98 4.59 5.43
CA THR A 7 -33.10 3.86 4.84
C THR A 7 -33.47 4.55 3.53
N ILE A 8 -32.88 4.09 2.42
CA ILE A 8 -33.25 4.52 1.08
C ILE A 8 -34.68 4.02 0.81
N LYS A 9 -35.68 4.90 0.91
CA LYS A 9 -37.06 4.63 0.49
C LYS A 9 -37.15 4.72 -1.03
N GLY A 10 -36.63 3.71 -1.74
CA GLY A 10 -36.65 3.65 -3.20
C GLY A 10 -36.94 2.26 -3.73
N TYR A 11 -37.43 2.19 -4.97
CA TYR A 11 -37.60 0.91 -5.66
C TYR A 11 -36.22 0.41 -6.11
N ILE A 12 -35.71 -0.65 -5.48
CA ILE A 12 -34.53 -1.39 -5.95
C ILE A 12 -34.99 -2.36 -7.06
N LYS A 13 -34.33 -2.30 -8.21
CA LYS A 13 -34.59 -3.09 -9.41
C LYS A 13 -33.34 -3.85 -9.83
N GLU A 14 -33.54 -4.97 -10.53
CA GLU A 14 -32.49 -5.84 -11.05
C GLU A 14 -32.43 -5.66 -12.58
N LEU A 15 -31.25 -5.36 -13.15
CA LEU A 15 -31.08 -4.93 -14.56
C LEU A 15 -29.94 -5.67 -15.29
N LEU A 16 -30.20 -6.20 -16.49
CA LEU A 16 -29.18 -6.71 -17.42
C LEU A 16 -28.55 -5.58 -18.25
N LEU A 17 -27.27 -5.73 -18.58
CA LEU A 17 -26.43 -4.73 -19.26
C LEU A 17 -25.70 -5.33 -20.46
N GLU A 18 -26.12 -5.00 -21.68
CA GLU A 18 -25.45 -5.45 -22.92
C GLU A 18 -24.61 -4.31 -23.57
N LYS A 19 -23.30 -4.54 -23.79
CA LYS A 19 -22.32 -3.74 -24.60
C LYS A 19 -21.59 -2.55 -23.92
N PRO A 20 -20.44 -2.11 -24.50
CA PRO A 20 -19.20 -2.86 -24.72
C PRO A 20 -18.25 -2.82 -23.49
N GLY A 21 -18.68 -2.18 -22.40
CA GLY A 21 -17.97 -2.18 -21.12
C GLY A 21 -18.90 -1.75 -19.98
N MET A 22 -18.62 -2.18 -18.76
CA MET A 22 -19.47 -1.93 -17.58
C MET A 22 -19.84 -0.45 -17.42
N PHE A 23 -18.88 0.45 -17.61
CA PHE A 23 -19.11 1.90 -17.57
C PHE A 23 -20.19 2.36 -18.55
N HIS A 24 -20.07 2.04 -19.84
CA HIS A 24 -21.06 2.41 -20.86
C HIS A 24 -22.44 1.82 -20.55
N ALA A 25 -22.46 0.60 -20.02
CA ALA A 25 -23.69 -0.06 -19.66
C ALA A 25 -24.36 0.57 -18.42
N MET A 26 -23.58 1.03 -17.44
CA MET A 26 -24.07 1.82 -16.30
C MET A 26 -24.69 3.15 -16.76
N PHE A 27 -24.09 3.85 -17.73
CA PHE A 27 -24.71 5.04 -18.34
C PHE A 27 -26.01 4.72 -19.08
N ASN A 28 -26.11 3.56 -19.72
CA ASN A 28 -27.36 3.14 -20.35
C ASN A 28 -28.49 2.92 -19.35
N VAL A 29 -28.20 2.55 -18.11
CA VAL A 29 -29.23 2.40 -17.07
C VAL A 29 -29.73 3.75 -16.54
N LEU A 30 -28.83 4.74 -16.47
CA LEU A 30 -29.20 6.13 -16.12
C LEU A 30 -30.23 6.72 -17.09
N ARG A 31 -30.15 6.38 -18.39
CA ARG A 31 -31.11 6.87 -19.40
C ARG A 31 -32.57 6.44 -19.13
N TYR A 32 -32.75 5.38 -18.33
CA TYR A 32 -34.05 4.85 -17.95
C TYR A 32 -34.52 5.35 -16.56
N GLY A 33 -33.80 6.33 -15.97
CA GLY A 33 -34.12 6.87 -14.64
C GLY A 33 -33.73 5.94 -13.50
N PHE A 34 -32.85 4.97 -13.75
CA PHE A 34 -32.32 4.06 -12.74
C PHE A 34 -30.85 4.40 -12.47
N TYR A 35 -30.48 4.45 -11.20
CA TYR A 35 -29.15 4.72 -10.71
C TYR A 35 -28.51 3.41 -10.26
N PRO A 36 -27.43 2.94 -10.89
CA PRO A 36 -26.79 1.69 -10.51
C PRO A 36 -26.21 1.80 -9.09
N LEU A 37 -26.40 0.74 -8.29
CA LEU A 37 -25.89 0.63 -6.92
C LEU A 37 -24.72 -0.33 -6.83
N THR A 38 -24.89 -1.55 -7.32
CA THR A 38 -23.88 -2.63 -7.30
C THR A 38 -24.16 -3.63 -8.42
N TRP A 39 -23.14 -4.40 -8.79
CA TRP A 39 -23.19 -5.42 -9.82
C TRP A 39 -23.06 -6.81 -9.19
N ARG A 40 -23.83 -7.79 -9.66
CA ARG A 40 -23.82 -9.17 -9.16
C ARG A 40 -23.38 -10.14 -10.23
N GLY A 41 -22.30 -10.87 -9.97
CA GLY A 41 -21.71 -11.85 -10.88
C GLY A 41 -20.72 -11.24 -11.88
N PRO A 42 -20.05 -12.05 -12.70
CA PRO A 42 -19.08 -11.54 -13.67
C PRO A 42 -19.76 -10.74 -14.79
N TYR A 43 -19.18 -9.62 -15.21
CA TYR A 43 -19.64 -8.91 -16.40
C TYR A 43 -19.22 -9.68 -17.67
N PRO A 44 -20.07 -9.80 -18.72
CA PRO A 44 -21.44 -9.26 -18.85
C PRO A 44 -22.56 -10.22 -18.40
N GLU A 45 -22.24 -11.38 -17.83
CA GLU A 45 -23.24 -12.41 -17.50
C GLU A 45 -24.10 -12.09 -16.25
N GLY A 46 -23.65 -11.14 -15.43
CA GLY A 46 -24.28 -10.71 -14.19
C GLY A 46 -25.46 -9.77 -14.37
N TYR A 47 -25.90 -9.15 -13.27
CA TYR A 47 -26.95 -8.14 -13.26
C TYR A 47 -26.66 -6.99 -12.29
N CYS A 48 -27.18 -5.81 -12.60
CA CYS A 48 -27.06 -4.61 -11.76
C CYS A 48 -28.24 -4.50 -10.80
N LEU A 49 -27.98 -4.24 -9.53
CA LEU A 49 -28.98 -3.63 -8.64
C LEU A 49 -28.98 -2.13 -8.88
N ALA A 50 -30.15 -1.55 -9.13
CA ALA A 50 -30.29 -0.13 -9.38
C ALA A 50 -31.49 0.45 -8.62
N VAL A 51 -31.44 1.74 -8.30
CA VAL A 51 -32.51 2.47 -7.63
C VAL A 51 -33.15 3.47 -8.58
N HIS A 52 -34.47 3.59 -8.58
CA HIS A 52 -35.13 4.67 -9.31
C HIS A 52 -35.07 5.99 -8.53
N LEU A 53 -34.71 7.08 -9.20
CA LEU A 53 -34.87 8.45 -8.70
C LEU A 53 -35.72 9.28 -9.67
N PRO A 54 -36.58 10.20 -9.17
CA PRO A 54 -36.77 10.56 -7.76
C PRO A 54 -37.68 9.57 -7.01
N PHE A 55 -37.51 9.47 -5.69
CA PHE A 55 -38.20 8.49 -4.83
C PHE A 55 -39.71 8.71 -4.70
N ASP A 56 -40.20 9.88 -5.05
CA ASP A 56 -41.60 10.32 -4.95
C ASP A 56 -42.42 9.99 -6.20
N GLN A 57 -41.80 9.39 -7.22
CA GLN A 57 -42.47 8.98 -8.46
C GLN A 57 -42.51 7.45 -8.59
N PRO A 58 -43.58 6.89 -9.20
CA PRO A 58 -43.58 5.49 -9.58
C PRO A 58 -42.43 5.20 -10.52
N ALA A 59 -41.65 4.15 -10.23
CA ALA A 59 -40.57 3.74 -11.12
C ALA A 59 -41.13 3.38 -12.52
N PRO A 60 -40.49 3.83 -13.62
CA PRO A 60 -40.87 3.44 -14.96
C PRO A 60 -40.72 1.92 -15.12
N PRO A 61 -41.44 1.31 -16.07
CA PRO A 61 -41.24 -0.11 -16.38
C PRO A 61 -39.82 -0.35 -16.88
N ILE A 62 -39.19 -1.42 -16.40
CA ILE A 62 -37.87 -1.85 -16.86
C ILE A 62 -38.02 -2.38 -18.30
N PRO A 63 -37.22 -1.91 -19.27
CA PRO A 63 -37.22 -2.46 -20.63
C PRO A 63 -37.04 -3.99 -20.62
N PRO A 64 -37.80 -4.77 -21.41
CA PRO A 64 -37.70 -6.23 -21.40
C PRO A 64 -36.28 -6.77 -21.58
N GLU A 65 -35.47 -6.12 -22.41
CA GLU A 65 -34.07 -6.46 -22.66
C GLU A 65 -33.16 -6.24 -21.43
N CYS A 66 -33.60 -5.42 -20.48
CA CYS A 66 -32.89 -5.17 -19.23
C CYS A 66 -33.42 -6.05 -18.08
N GLN A 67 -34.40 -6.92 -18.28
CA GLN A 67 -34.91 -7.77 -17.20
C GLN A 67 -34.08 -9.05 -17.08
N PRO A 68 -33.42 -9.30 -15.93
CA PRO A 68 -32.72 -10.56 -15.71
C PRO A 68 -33.68 -11.74 -15.69
N THR A 69 -33.27 -12.86 -16.29
CA THR A 69 -34.06 -14.09 -16.29
C THR A 69 -34.06 -14.72 -14.88
N PRO A 70 -35.08 -15.53 -14.52
CA PRO A 70 -35.07 -16.26 -13.26
C PRO A 70 -33.82 -17.13 -13.07
N GLU A 71 -33.26 -17.66 -14.15
CA GLU A 71 -32.02 -18.45 -14.14
C GLU A 71 -30.80 -17.59 -13.76
N VAL A 72 -30.69 -16.37 -14.27
CA VAL A 72 -29.60 -15.43 -13.92
C VAL A 72 -29.73 -15.00 -12.46
N LEU A 73 -30.93 -14.65 -12.02
CA LEU A 73 -31.18 -14.29 -10.62
C LEU A 73 -30.79 -15.42 -9.68
N LYS A 74 -31.19 -16.65 -9.99
CA LYS A 74 -30.84 -17.83 -9.20
C LYS A 74 -29.34 -18.16 -9.25
N LYS A 75 -28.66 -17.92 -10.38
CA LYS A 75 -27.22 -18.19 -10.53
C LYS A 75 -26.38 -17.27 -9.64
N TYR A 76 -26.80 -16.01 -9.48
CA TYR A 76 -26.09 -14.99 -8.72
C TYR A 76 -26.88 -14.50 -7.51
N ASP A 77 -27.68 -15.38 -6.89
CA ASP A 77 -28.42 -15.10 -5.64
C ASP A 77 -27.52 -15.15 -4.40
N LYS A 78 -26.27 -15.62 -4.57
CA LYS A 78 -25.26 -15.78 -3.54
C LYS A 78 -23.93 -15.18 -3.99
N PRO A 79 -23.16 -14.61 -3.05
CA PRO A 79 -21.79 -14.18 -3.33
C PRO A 79 -20.97 -15.32 -3.94
N PRO A 80 -20.11 -15.04 -4.94
CA PRO A 80 -19.18 -16.03 -5.45
C PRO A 80 -18.24 -16.54 -4.35
N LYS A 81 -17.70 -17.74 -4.55
CA LYS A 81 -16.65 -18.24 -3.67
C LYS A 81 -15.35 -17.55 -4.02
N HIS A 82 -14.89 -16.71 -3.11
CA HIS A 82 -13.59 -16.05 -3.20
C HIS A 82 -12.45 -17.03 -2.93
N PRO A 83 -11.35 -16.96 -3.70
CA PRO A 83 -10.18 -17.78 -3.43
C PRO A 83 -9.59 -17.40 -2.07
N LYS A 84 -9.19 -18.40 -1.28
CA LYS A 84 -8.58 -18.14 0.02
C LYS A 84 -7.19 -17.51 -0.17
N PRO A 85 -6.80 -16.54 0.66
CA PRO A 85 -5.43 -16.08 0.71
C PRO A 85 -4.47 -17.24 0.92
N ILE A 86 -3.30 -17.17 0.27
CA ILE A 86 -2.26 -18.17 0.42
C ILE A 86 -1.80 -18.19 1.89
N ALA A 87 -1.67 -19.39 2.44
CA ALA A 87 -1.15 -19.55 3.78
C ALA A 87 0.34 -19.19 3.80
N ILE A 88 0.70 -18.19 4.61
CA ILE A 88 2.08 -17.73 4.73
C ILE A 88 2.71 -18.38 5.96
N THR A 89 3.81 -19.10 5.76
CA THR A 89 4.60 -19.64 6.87
C THR A 89 5.41 -18.51 7.50
N ALA A 90 5.08 -18.15 8.73
CA ALA A 90 5.89 -17.23 9.51
C ALA A 90 7.18 -17.94 9.96
N LEU A 91 8.33 -17.32 9.72
CA LEU A 91 9.59 -17.73 10.35
C LEU A 91 9.76 -17.04 11.70
N ASP A 92 10.32 -17.77 12.66
CA ASP A 92 10.69 -17.19 13.95
C ASP A 92 12.07 -16.52 13.84
N VAL A 93 12.06 -15.24 13.49
CA VAL A 93 13.25 -14.39 13.49
C VAL A 93 13.31 -13.65 14.83
N PRO A 94 14.43 -13.67 15.58
CA PRO A 94 14.54 -12.93 16.84
C PRO A 94 14.58 -11.42 16.61
N ALA A 95 13.98 -10.64 17.52
CA ALA A 95 14.05 -9.18 17.48
C ALA A 95 15.46 -8.68 17.85
N LEU A 96 15.99 -7.72 17.08
CA LEU A 96 17.23 -7.05 17.44
C LEU A 96 17.00 -6.16 18.67
N PRO A 97 17.76 -6.28 19.76
CA PRO A 97 17.54 -5.43 20.92
C PRO A 97 17.92 -3.98 20.61
N ALA A 98 17.03 -3.02 20.90
CA ALA A 98 17.29 -1.59 20.68
C ALA A 98 18.47 -1.04 21.53
N SER A 99 18.89 -1.77 22.57
CA SER A 99 20.12 -1.44 23.33
C SER A 99 21.38 -1.52 22.48
N SER A 100 21.38 -2.28 21.37
CA SER A 100 22.53 -2.39 20.45
C SER A 100 22.79 -1.12 19.64
N TRP A 101 21.82 -0.19 19.54
CA TRP A 101 21.96 0.98 18.68
C TRP A 101 23.01 1.99 19.16
N SER A 102 23.31 2.02 20.45
CA SER A 102 24.40 2.85 20.96
C SER A 102 25.76 2.41 20.41
N ASP A 103 25.99 1.11 20.31
CA ASP A 103 27.20 0.55 19.69
C ASP A 103 27.24 0.86 18.18
N LEU A 104 26.11 0.71 17.50
CA LEU A 104 25.95 1.07 16.08
C LEU A 104 26.37 2.52 15.81
N ILE A 105 25.90 3.47 16.62
CA ILE A 105 26.22 4.90 16.50
C ILE A 105 27.71 5.17 16.79
N VAL A 106 28.31 4.46 17.74
CA VAL A 106 29.76 4.59 18.00
C VAL A 106 30.57 4.08 16.80
N ARG A 107 30.19 2.92 16.26
CA ARG A 107 30.82 2.30 15.08
C ARG A 107 30.69 3.18 13.83
N SER A 108 29.56 3.83 13.62
CA SER A 108 29.35 4.67 12.43
C SER A 108 30.26 5.91 12.42
N ARG A 109 30.61 6.44 13.59
CA ARG A 109 31.51 7.61 13.75
C ARG A 109 32.99 7.28 13.59
N ALA A 110 33.37 6.01 13.65
CA ALA A 110 34.72 5.61 13.29
C ALA A 110 34.98 5.91 11.81
N SER A 111 36.22 6.30 11.46
CA SER A 111 36.56 6.73 10.09
C SER A 111 36.10 5.71 9.03
N GLY A 112 35.23 6.14 8.12
CA GLY A 112 34.65 5.30 7.05
C GLY A 112 33.52 4.35 7.48
N GLY A 113 33.06 4.43 8.73
CA GLY A 113 32.12 3.47 9.33
C GLY A 113 30.66 3.63 8.89
N THR A 114 30.19 4.84 8.57
CA THR A 114 28.77 5.14 8.34
C THR A 114 28.13 4.25 7.28
N ALA A 115 28.70 4.21 6.06
CA ALA A 115 28.15 3.41 4.96
C ALA A 115 28.18 1.90 5.28
N SER A 116 29.27 1.41 5.86
CA SER A 116 29.39 -0.01 6.25
C SER A 116 28.36 -0.40 7.30
N VAL A 117 28.16 0.45 8.31
CA VAL A 117 27.17 0.24 9.37
C VAL A 117 25.76 0.27 8.81
N PHE A 118 25.46 1.17 7.87
CA PHE A 118 24.17 1.20 7.20
C PHE A 118 23.89 -0.10 6.45
N ARG A 119 24.85 -0.58 5.64
CA ARG A 119 24.71 -1.86 4.91
C ARG A 119 24.43 -3.02 5.84
N GLU A 120 25.23 -3.19 6.89
CA GLU A 120 25.06 -4.27 7.87
C GLU A 120 23.69 -4.20 8.55
N HIS A 121 23.28 -3.00 8.96
CA HIS A 121 22.04 -2.81 9.71
C HIS A 121 20.81 -3.04 8.83
N PHE A 122 20.81 -2.53 7.60
CA PHE A 122 19.66 -2.61 6.69
C PHE A 122 19.73 -3.76 5.67
N ALA A 123 20.71 -4.68 5.79
CA ALA A 123 20.84 -5.86 4.92
C ALA A 123 19.57 -6.73 4.83
N VAL A 124 18.71 -6.70 5.86
CA VAL A 124 17.42 -7.42 5.87
C VAL A 124 16.45 -6.95 4.79
N LEU A 125 16.66 -5.76 4.21
CA LEU A 125 15.88 -5.25 3.09
C LEU A 125 16.41 -5.73 1.73
N ALA A 126 17.64 -6.26 1.68
CA ALA A 126 18.39 -6.49 0.44
C ALA A 126 18.67 -7.99 0.16
N GLU A 127 17.61 -8.74 -0.14
CA GLU A 127 17.66 -10.20 -0.36
C GLU A 127 18.45 -10.61 -1.60
N THR A 128 18.34 -9.83 -2.69
CA THR A 128 18.97 -10.10 -3.98
C THR A 128 20.17 -9.19 -4.22
N ASP A 129 21.04 -9.55 -5.17
CA ASP A 129 22.17 -8.69 -5.58
C ASP A 129 21.67 -7.33 -6.09
N ALA A 130 20.61 -7.33 -6.90
CA ALA A 130 19.97 -6.10 -7.37
C ALA A 130 19.45 -5.21 -6.22
N CYS A 131 19.02 -5.78 -5.09
CA CYS A 131 18.66 -5.00 -3.92
C CYS A 131 19.88 -4.54 -3.11
N ARG A 132 20.97 -5.34 -3.08
CA ARG A 132 22.24 -4.95 -2.45
C ARG A 132 22.87 -3.75 -3.14
N ASP A 133 22.81 -3.69 -4.47
CA ASP A 133 23.29 -2.54 -5.23
C ASP A 133 22.53 -1.25 -4.86
N VAL A 134 21.20 -1.34 -4.71
CA VAL A 134 20.37 -0.21 -4.26
C VAL A 134 20.72 0.19 -2.82
N LEU A 135 20.91 -0.79 -1.94
CA LEU A 135 21.33 -0.55 -0.56
C LEU A 135 22.69 0.16 -0.51
N ASP A 136 23.64 -0.23 -1.36
CA ASP A 136 24.97 0.36 -1.45
C ASP A 136 24.93 1.82 -1.90
N ARG A 137 24.04 2.16 -2.84
CA ARG A 137 23.80 3.53 -3.27
C ARG A 137 23.25 4.39 -2.14
N ILE A 138 22.22 3.91 -1.44
CA ILE A 138 21.67 4.62 -0.29
C ILE A 138 22.77 4.80 0.78
N ALA A 139 23.52 3.75 1.08
CA ALA A 139 24.60 3.80 2.06
C ALA A 139 25.66 4.86 1.73
N ALA A 140 25.91 5.13 0.45
CA ALA A 140 26.88 6.13 -0.01
C ALA A 140 26.45 7.57 0.30
N VAL A 141 25.15 7.84 0.42
CA VAL A 141 24.63 9.18 0.74
C VAL A 141 24.32 9.38 2.23
N VAL A 142 24.30 8.33 3.05
CA VAL A 142 24.05 8.47 4.50
C VAL A 142 25.12 9.33 5.17
N THR A 143 24.68 10.37 5.88
CA THR A 143 25.57 11.33 6.55
C THR A 143 25.83 10.97 8.01
N GLY A 144 24.91 10.28 8.67
CA GLY A 144 25.10 9.93 10.07
C GLY A 144 24.01 9.08 10.70
N PHE A 145 24.28 8.67 11.93
CA PHE A 145 23.33 8.01 12.82
C PHE A 145 23.26 8.76 14.14
N ARG A 146 22.05 8.89 14.68
CA ARG A 146 21.81 9.43 16.01
C ARG A 146 20.65 8.72 16.68
N LYS A 147 20.54 8.92 17.99
CA LYS A 147 19.41 8.44 18.78
C LYS A 147 18.50 9.60 19.10
N ASP A 148 17.22 9.45 18.85
CA ASP A 148 16.19 10.40 19.23
C ASP A 148 15.12 9.70 20.08
N GLY A 149 15.16 9.95 21.40
CA GLY A 149 14.36 9.20 22.37
C GLY A 149 14.58 7.69 22.26
N LYS A 150 13.54 6.98 21.81
CA LYS A 150 13.55 5.52 21.63
C LYS A 150 13.83 5.08 20.19
N ASP A 151 14.03 6.01 19.27
CA ASP A 151 14.16 5.73 17.84
C ASP A 151 15.62 5.89 17.39
N LEU A 152 16.02 5.07 16.42
CA LEU A 152 17.24 5.27 15.66
C LEU A 152 16.93 6.23 14.52
N VAL A 153 17.77 7.23 14.31
CA VAL A 153 17.63 8.16 13.20
C VAL A 153 18.84 8.05 12.29
N VAL A 154 18.57 7.92 10.99
CA VAL A 154 19.57 7.93 9.92
C VAL A 154 19.43 9.24 9.17
N ASP A 155 20.49 10.04 9.15
CA ASP A 155 20.47 11.35 8.50
C ASP A 155 20.98 11.22 7.04
N PHE A 156 20.34 11.93 6.12
CA PHE A 156 20.73 12.06 4.72
C PHE A 156 21.18 13.50 4.42
N PRO A 157 21.78 13.79 3.25
CA PRO A 157 22.09 15.15 2.86
C PRO A 157 20.77 15.92 2.71
N GLY A 158 20.69 17.09 3.32
CA GLY A 158 19.55 17.98 3.14
C GLY A 158 19.59 18.65 1.76
N GLU A 159 18.42 18.97 1.22
CA GLU A 159 18.33 19.83 0.04
C GLU A 159 18.28 21.29 0.49
N SER A 160 19.21 22.09 -0.02
CA SER A 160 19.06 23.53 -0.01
C SER A 160 18.20 23.87 -1.22
N PHE A 161 16.94 24.20 -0.99
CA PHE A 161 16.16 24.90 -2.00
C PHE A 161 16.72 26.30 -2.10
N ALA A 162 17.61 26.51 -3.06
CA ALA A 162 17.90 27.85 -3.55
C ALA A 162 16.61 28.36 -4.20
N MET A 163 15.69 28.91 -3.39
CA MET A 163 14.70 29.87 -3.86
C MET A 163 15.48 31.12 -4.28
N ALA A 164 16.21 30.99 -5.39
CA ALA A 164 17.28 31.88 -5.81
C ALA A 164 16.78 33.24 -6.32
N ASP A 165 15.48 33.49 -6.27
CA ASP A 165 14.87 34.73 -6.75
C ASP A 165 14.69 35.81 -5.67
N ALA A 166 15.03 35.56 -4.40
CA ALA A 166 14.70 36.51 -3.32
C ALA A 166 15.85 36.91 -2.38
N GLY A 167 17.12 36.67 -2.71
CA GLY A 167 18.25 37.28 -1.97
C GLY A 167 18.26 37.09 -0.44
N GLU A 168 17.49 36.14 0.10
CA GLU A 168 17.46 35.82 1.53
C GLU A 168 18.57 34.81 1.82
N PRO A 169 19.62 35.20 2.57
CA PRO A 169 20.75 34.33 2.88
C PRO A 169 20.41 33.15 3.82
N ASP A 170 19.17 33.07 4.31
CA ASP A 170 18.72 32.12 5.33
C ASP A 170 17.60 31.18 4.84
N ALA A 171 17.63 30.78 3.56
CA ALA A 171 16.69 29.77 3.07
C ALA A 171 16.79 28.48 3.93
N PRO A 172 15.68 27.99 4.50
CA PRO A 172 15.73 26.84 5.41
C PRO A 172 16.23 25.61 4.66
N THR A 173 17.28 24.98 5.17
CA THR A 173 17.72 23.68 4.67
C THR A 173 16.68 22.64 5.06
N ILE A 174 16.15 21.92 4.08
CA ILE A 174 15.24 20.80 4.36
C ILE A 174 16.09 19.64 4.83
N SER A 175 15.88 19.21 6.08
CA SER A 175 16.53 18.01 6.57
C SER A 175 15.76 16.79 6.08
N ARG A 176 16.51 15.76 5.66
CA ARG A 176 15.97 14.45 5.32
C ARG A 176 16.54 13.41 6.28
N PHE A 177 15.65 12.65 6.89
CA PHE A 177 16.08 11.60 7.81
C PHE A 177 15.09 10.43 7.87
N LEU A 178 15.64 9.24 8.08
CA LEU A 178 14.88 8.02 8.33
C LEU A 178 14.70 7.83 9.83
N ARG A 179 13.46 7.87 10.32
CA ARG A 179 13.12 7.50 11.69
C ARG A 179 12.82 6.01 11.77
N CYS A 180 13.52 5.32 12.66
CA CYS A 180 13.50 3.87 12.77
C CYS A 180 13.14 3.45 14.21
N PRO A 181 11.85 3.19 14.50
CA PRO A 181 11.39 2.78 15.82
C PRO A 181 11.92 1.41 16.27
N PRO A 182 11.83 1.08 17.56
CA PRO A 182 12.23 -0.23 18.08
C PRO A 182 11.48 -1.37 17.38
N PRO A 183 12.11 -2.55 17.28
CA PRO A 183 11.46 -3.69 16.67
C PRO A 183 10.30 -4.22 17.49
N TYR A 184 9.40 -4.93 16.82
CA TYR A 184 8.29 -5.61 17.47
C TYR A 184 8.78 -6.91 18.12
N THR A 185 8.56 -7.05 19.42
CA THR A 185 8.97 -8.23 20.20
C THR A 185 7.84 -9.25 20.39
N GLY A 186 6.59 -8.89 20.02
CA GLY A 186 5.44 -9.77 20.14
C GLY A 186 5.41 -10.89 19.08
N ALA A 187 4.35 -11.70 19.12
CA ALA A 187 4.12 -12.77 18.15
C ALA A 187 3.70 -12.21 16.78
N ILE A 188 4.34 -12.69 15.72
CA ILE A 188 4.03 -12.34 14.33
C ILE A 188 3.44 -13.60 13.66
N ALA A 189 2.36 -13.42 12.90
CA ALA A 189 1.69 -14.51 12.20
C ALA A 189 1.12 -13.99 10.89
N GLY A 190 1.09 -14.83 9.85
CA GLY A 190 0.51 -14.48 8.56
C GLY A 190 1.29 -13.42 7.78
N LEU A 191 2.60 -13.30 8.03
CA LEU A 191 3.50 -12.41 7.27
C LEU A 191 4.66 -13.21 6.68
N PRO A 192 5.15 -12.81 5.49
CA PRO A 192 6.28 -13.48 4.87
C PRO A 192 7.59 -13.22 5.62
N PRO A 193 8.55 -14.14 5.53
CA PRO A 193 9.88 -13.99 6.14
C PRO A 193 10.52 -12.62 5.93
N SER A 194 10.48 -12.08 4.71
CA SER A 194 10.98 -10.74 4.38
C SER A 194 10.40 -9.64 5.28
N CYS A 195 9.07 -9.60 5.43
CA CYS A 195 8.40 -8.65 6.30
C CYS A 195 8.75 -8.88 7.78
N VAL A 196 8.84 -10.14 8.22
CA VAL A 196 9.21 -10.47 9.60
C VAL A 196 10.62 -9.94 9.90
N ALA A 197 11.58 -10.16 9.01
CA ALA A 197 12.96 -9.71 9.19
C ALA A 197 13.04 -8.18 9.39
N VAL A 198 12.26 -7.41 8.61
CA VAL A 198 12.18 -5.95 8.77
C VAL A 198 11.54 -5.59 10.10
N ILE A 199 10.37 -6.15 10.45
CA ILE A 199 9.66 -5.87 11.71
C ILE A 199 10.51 -6.18 12.95
N ARG A 200 11.35 -7.21 12.85
CA ARG A 200 12.30 -7.63 13.90
C ARG A 200 13.55 -6.76 13.95
N ARG A 201 13.80 -5.94 12.94
CA ARG A 201 14.81 -4.87 12.94
C ARG A 201 14.23 -3.53 13.40
N HIS A 202 13.12 -3.12 12.79
CA HIS A 202 12.37 -1.89 13.07
C HIS A 202 10.88 -2.08 12.80
N ASN A 203 10.01 -1.57 13.67
CA ASN A 203 8.56 -1.66 13.50
C ASN A 203 7.92 -0.28 13.24
N GLY A 204 8.10 0.24 12.03
CA GLY A 204 7.52 1.53 11.63
C GLY A 204 8.55 2.51 11.04
N ILE A 205 9.29 2.14 10.00
CA ILE A 205 10.33 3.00 9.42
C ILE A 205 9.65 4.14 8.64
N THR A 206 10.01 5.40 8.88
CA THR A 206 9.43 6.54 8.15
C THR A 206 10.51 7.49 7.67
N LEU A 207 10.44 7.88 6.39
CA LEU A 207 11.23 8.96 5.84
C LEU A 207 10.50 10.28 6.08
N HIS A 208 11.22 11.24 6.63
CA HIS A 208 10.74 12.60 6.83
C HIS A 208 11.53 13.56 5.96
N SER A 209 10.83 14.43 5.25
CA SER A 209 11.39 15.60 4.58
C SER A 209 10.66 16.84 5.10
N GLY A 210 11.41 17.80 5.65
CA GLY A 210 10.79 19.05 6.10
C GLY A 210 11.75 20.03 6.74
N THR A 211 11.21 21.20 7.10
CA THR A 211 11.87 22.06 8.09
C THR A 211 11.98 21.27 9.39
N ALA A 212 13.03 21.51 10.18
CA ALA A 212 13.44 20.70 11.33
C ALA A 212 12.41 20.56 12.49
N ASP A 213 11.12 20.87 12.28
CA ASP A 213 10.04 20.55 13.19
C ASP A 213 9.81 19.02 13.22
N PRO A 214 10.15 18.34 14.32
CA PRO A 214 9.92 16.91 14.47
C PRO A 214 8.41 16.53 14.51
N ASN A 215 7.51 17.52 14.53
CA ASN A 215 6.06 17.34 14.45
C ASN A 215 5.50 17.52 13.03
N ALA A 216 6.33 17.88 12.04
CA ALA A 216 5.88 17.93 10.65
C ALA A 216 5.51 16.52 10.18
N THR A 217 4.24 16.35 9.80
CA THR A 217 3.63 15.05 9.43
C THR A 217 3.83 14.66 7.97
N ASN A 218 4.66 15.38 7.21
CA ASN A 218 4.91 14.99 5.82
C ASN A 218 5.82 13.75 5.81
N THR A 219 5.20 12.59 5.87
CA THR A 219 5.85 11.30 5.64
C THR A 219 5.75 10.97 4.16
N ASP A 220 6.87 11.09 3.46
CA ASP A 220 6.91 10.82 2.02
C ASP A 220 6.96 9.33 1.72
N LEU A 221 7.47 8.53 2.65
CA LEU A 221 7.64 7.09 2.50
C LEU A 221 7.64 6.46 3.88
N GLY A 222 6.97 5.32 4.03
CA GLY A 222 7.00 4.61 5.28
C GLY A 222 6.69 3.14 5.18
N TRP A 223 7.40 2.37 6.01
CA TRP A 223 7.06 1.02 6.38
C TRP A 223 6.07 1.06 7.55
N HIS A 224 4.85 0.59 7.34
CA HIS A 224 3.80 0.64 8.35
C HIS A 224 4.15 -0.15 9.62
N VAL A 225 3.64 0.34 10.75
CA VAL A 225 3.77 -0.34 12.04
C VAL A 225 2.95 -1.61 12.02
N TYR A 226 3.56 -2.76 12.25
CA TYR A 226 2.82 -4.00 12.50
C TYR A 226 2.26 -4.00 13.92
N LYS A 227 0.96 -4.28 14.02
CA LYS A 227 0.24 -4.53 15.26
C LYS A 227 -0.71 -5.70 15.03
N LYS A 228 -0.36 -6.87 15.60
CA LYS A 228 -1.10 -8.12 15.40
C LYS A 228 -2.63 -7.90 15.36
N PRO A 229 -3.32 -8.37 14.30
CA PRO A 229 -2.85 -9.28 13.25
C PRO A 229 -2.37 -8.61 11.93
N ARG A 230 -2.19 -7.29 11.88
CA ARG A 230 -1.94 -6.60 10.60
C ARG A 230 -1.05 -5.35 10.71
N PHE A 231 -0.67 -4.79 9.58
CA PHE A 231 -0.10 -3.45 9.52
C PHE A 231 -1.16 -2.40 9.88
N ARG A 232 -0.76 -1.38 10.65
CA ARG A 232 -1.63 -0.25 11.03
C ARG A 232 -1.65 0.75 9.88
N LEU A 233 -2.82 0.86 9.26
CA LEU A 233 -3.16 1.94 8.35
C LEU A 233 -3.77 3.09 9.15
N GLU A 234 -3.48 4.33 8.80
CA GLU A 234 -4.12 5.48 9.45
C GLU A 234 -5.62 5.55 9.13
N SER A 235 -6.00 4.98 7.99
CA SER A 235 -7.36 4.93 7.52
C SER A 235 -7.70 3.53 7.03
N ASP A 236 -8.17 2.68 7.96
CA ASP A 236 -8.78 1.38 7.63
C ASP A 236 -10.05 1.53 6.75
N VAL A 237 -10.55 2.76 6.57
CA VAL A 237 -11.80 3.11 5.88
C VAL A 237 -11.73 2.99 4.35
N TRP A 238 -10.55 2.84 3.76
CA TRP A 238 -10.39 2.80 2.30
C TRP A 238 -10.73 1.44 1.69
N PHE A 239 -10.84 0.39 2.50
CA PHE A 239 -11.11 -0.95 2.02
C PHE A 239 -12.52 -1.39 2.40
N SER A 240 -13.41 -1.37 1.42
CA SER A 240 -14.76 -1.95 1.51
C SER A 240 -14.88 -3.01 0.42
N PRO A 241 -14.62 -4.30 0.73
CA PRO A 241 -14.66 -5.35 -0.29
C PRO A 241 -16.05 -5.47 -0.89
N ASP A 242 -16.11 -5.68 -2.21
CA ASP A 242 -17.35 -6.09 -2.85
C ASP A 242 -17.46 -7.63 -2.85
N GLU A 243 -18.25 -8.17 -1.92
CA GLU A 243 -18.43 -9.62 -1.82
C GLU A 243 -19.05 -10.25 -3.08
N TRP A 244 -19.69 -9.44 -3.94
CA TRP A 244 -20.37 -9.89 -5.16
C TRP A 244 -19.50 -9.84 -6.41
N ASP A 245 -18.37 -9.14 -6.35
CA ASP A 245 -17.40 -9.07 -7.43
C ASP A 245 -16.54 -10.35 -7.42
N PRO A 246 -16.65 -11.26 -8.41
CA PRO A 246 -15.85 -12.49 -8.44
C PRO A 246 -14.34 -12.22 -8.58
N ASP A 247 -13.96 -11.01 -9.00
CA ASP A 247 -12.57 -10.59 -9.16
C ASP A 247 -12.05 -9.84 -7.91
N GLU A 248 -12.87 -9.65 -6.87
CA GLU A 248 -12.44 -9.06 -5.59
C GLU A 248 -11.36 -9.92 -4.93
N LEU A 249 -10.16 -9.36 -4.85
CA LEU A 249 -8.99 -10.06 -4.31
C LEU A 249 -8.93 -9.95 -2.77
N PHE A 250 -9.51 -8.91 -2.19
CA PHE A 250 -9.30 -8.51 -0.79
C PHE A 250 -10.57 -8.54 0.04
N MET A 251 -11.14 -9.73 0.21
CA MET A 251 -12.26 -9.97 1.15
C MET A 251 -11.99 -9.58 2.61
N THR A 252 -10.73 -9.33 2.95
CA THR A 252 -10.31 -8.73 4.21
C THR A 252 -9.29 -7.64 3.93
N VAL A 253 -9.18 -6.66 4.84
CA VAL A 253 -8.19 -5.58 4.74
C VAL A 253 -6.79 -6.15 4.41
N PRO A 254 -6.16 -5.71 3.32
CA PRO A 254 -4.88 -6.26 2.87
C PRO A 254 -3.76 -6.02 3.88
N GLN A 255 -2.71 -6.84 3.78
CA GLN A 255 -1.45 -6.54 4.44
C GLN A 255 -0.70 -5.49 3.63
N VAL A 256 -0.62 -4.28 4.18
CA VAL A 256 0.01 -3.12 3.53
C VAL A 256 1.28 -2.74 4.30
N PRO A 257 2.44 -3.34 3.96
CA PRO A 257 3.68 -3.03 4.65
C PRO A 257 4.21 -1.64 4.35
N ILE A 258 3.92 -1.03 3.18
CA ILE A 258 4.59 0.20 2.73
C ILE A 258 3.58 1.18 2.15
N HIS A 259 3.78 2.47 2.40
CA HIS A 259 3.24 3.57 1.60
C HIS A 259 4.39 4.38 1.00
N GLY A 260 4.18 4.91 -0.21
CA GLY A 260 5.09 5.84 -0.86
C GLY A 260 4.29 6.95 -1.51
N GLU A 261 4.53 8.19 -1.09
CA GLU A 261 3.75 9.38 -1.45
C GLU A 261 2.27 9.16 -1.19
N SER A 262 1.47 8.99 -2.24
CA SER A 262 0.03 8.72 -2.16
C SER A 262 -0.32 7.25 -2.42
N ASP A 263 0.62 6.45 -2.87
CA ASP A 263 0.40 5.05 -3.25
C ASP A 263 0.70 4.09 -2.09
N ILE A 264 0.06 2.92 -2.12
CA ILE A 264 0.32 1.87 -1.14
C ILE A 264 0.80 0.59 -1.80
N TRP A 265 1.72 -0.10 -1.13
CA TRP A 265 2.25 -1.37 -1.58
C TRP A 265 1.80 -2.46 -0.63
N LEU A 266 1.14 -3.47 -1.19
CA LEU A 266 0.44 -4.51 -0.45
C LEU A 266 0.89 -5.90 -0.89
N LEU A 267 0.67 -6.88 -0.01
CA LEU A 267 0.94 -8.29 -0.30
C LEU A 267 -0.23 -8.89 -1.10
N HIS A 268 0.06 -9.37 -2.30
CA HIS A 268 -0.94 -10.00 -3.16
C HIS A 268 -1.42 -11.33 -2.55
N PRO A 269 -2.73 -11.56 -2.38
CA PRO A 269 -3.24 -12.68 -1.58
C PRO A 269 -3.12 -14.02 -2.30
N GLN A 270 -2.97 -14.01 -3.63
CA GLN A 270 -3.03 -15.20 -4.49
C GLN A 270 -1.84 -15.37 -5.43
N ARG A 271 -0.86 -14.45 -5.41
CA ARG A 271 0.29 -14.49 -6.31
C ARG A 271 1.55 -14.63 -5.49
N LEU A 272 2.39 -15.56 -5.90
CA LEU A 272 3.69 -15.81 -5.28
C LEU A 272 4.81 -15.37 -6.21
N ARG A 273 5.89 -14.94 -5.59
CA ARG A 273 7.22 -14.83 -6.19
C ARG A 273 7.84 -16.22 -6.37
N ALA A 274 8.99 -16.26 -7.05
CA ALA A 274 9.76 -17.49 -7.26
C ALA A 274 10.25 -18.15 -5.96
N ASP A 275 10.37 -17.39 -4.87
CA ASP A 275 10.77 -17.85 -3.53
C ASP A 275 9.59 -18.29 -2.64
N ASN A 276 8.38 -18.38 -3.19
CA ASN A 276 7.13 -18.69 -2.49
C ASN A 276 6.67 -17.62 -1.47
N GLU A 277 7.24 -16.41 -1.49
CA GLU A 277 6.63 -15.30 -0.76
C GLU A 277 5.49 -14.64 -1.57
N PRO A 278 4.47 -14.07 -0.93
CA PRO A 278 3.47 -13.24 -1.61
C PRO A 278 4.15 -12.14 -2.42
N ALA A 279 3.71 -11.96 -3.65
CA ALA A 279 4.20 -10.88 -4.48
C ALA A 279 3.74 -9.53 -3.93
N VAL A 280 4.58 -8.50 -4.07
CA VAL A 280 4.23 -7.13 -3.67
C VAL A 280 3.66 -6.41 -4.88
N VAL A 281 2.51 -5.78 -4.72
CA VAL A 281 1.85 -4.98 -5.77
C VAL A 281 1.60 -3.57 -5.26
N CYS A 282 1.73 -2.59 -6.15
CA CYS A 282 1.27 -1.24 -5.89
C CYS A 282 -0.24 -1.14 -6.15
N MET A 283 -0.94 -0.41 -5.30
CA MET A 283 -2.27 0.14 -5.60
C MET A 283 -2.13 1.65 -5.67
N SER A 284 -2.26 2.18 -6.89
CA SER A 284 -2.14 3.61 -7.12
C SER A 284 -3.37 4.36 -6.62
N HIS A 285 -3.16 5.50 -5.96
CA HIS A 285 -4.25 6.36 -5.52
C HIS A 285 -5.06 6.98 -6.66
N ASP A 286 -4.45 7.16 -7.84
CA ASP A 286 -5.09 7.80 -8.99
C ASP A 286 -6.16 6.92 -9.63
N PHE A 287 -5.91 5.61 -9.67
CA PHE A 287 -6.74 4.67 -10.44
C PHE A 287 -7.44 3.63 -9.57
N GLY A 288 -6.99 3.41 -8.32
CA GLY A 288 -7.51 2.36 -7.45
C GLY A 288 -7.26 0.94 -7.99
N THR A 289 -6.50 0.79 -9.07
CA THR A 289 -6.15 -0.49 -9.69
C THR A 289 -4.81 -1.01 -9.20
N LEU A 290 -4.67 -2.33 -9.14
CA LEU A 290 -3.39 -2.96 -8.85
C LEU A 290 -2.46 -2.91 -10.05
N CYS A 291 -1.22 -2.52 -9.82
CA CYS A 291 -0.14 -2.64 -10.80
C CYS A 291 0.33 -4.10 -10.93
N ASN A 292 1.18 -4.35 -11.93
CA ASN A 292 1.90 -5.61 -12.05
C ASN A 292 2.72 -5.88 -10.77
N PRO A 293 2.90 -7.15 -10.37
CA PRO A 293 3.72 -7.47 -9.21
C PRO A 293 5.17 -7.05 -9.40
N ALA A 294 5.72 -6.40 -8.37
CA ALA A 294 7.13 -6.04 -8.35
C ALA A 294 7.99 -7.32 -8.37
N PRO A 295 9.16 -7.29 -9.05
CA PRO A 295 10.06 -8.45 -9.08
C PRO A 295 10.82 -8.64 -7.76
N TYR A 296 10.59 -7.79 -6.75
CA TYR A 296 11.29 -7.77 -5.47
C TYR A 296 10.35 -8.02 -4.29
N GLY A 297 10.90 -8.50 -3.16
CA GLY A 297 10.16 -8.62 -1.92
C GLY A 297 9.89 -7.23 -1.33
N ALA A 298 9.11 -7.17 -0.24
CA ALA A 298 8.74 -5.89 0.37
C ALA A 298 9.96 -5.03 0.74
N GLY A 299 11.02 -5.65 1.27
CA GLY A 299 12.27 -4.95 1.57
C GLY A 299 12.92 -4.31 0.34
N GLY A 300 12.95 -5.02 -0.79
CA GLY A 300 13.54 -4.54 -2.03
C GLY A 300 12.72 -3.44 -2.72
N VAL A 301 11.39 -3.49 -2.57
CA VAL A 301 10.49 -2.39 -2.98
C VAL A 301 10.76 -1.15 -2.13
N PHE A 302 10.78 -1.30 -0.80
CA PHE A 302 11.05 -0.18 0.11
C PHE A 302 12.40 0.49 -0.16
N LEU A 303 13.46 -0.29 -0.43
CA LEU A 303 14.78 0.27 -0.79
C LEU A 303 14.73 1.12 -2.06
N ARG A 304 13.99 0.72 -3.09
CA ARG A 304 13.90 1.49 -4.34
C ARG A 304 13.16 2.79 -4.15
N LEU A 305 12.05 2.76 -3.42
CA LEU A 305 11.32 3.97 -3.04
C LEU A 305 12.21 4.89 -2.18
N LEU A 306 12.96 4.32 -1.23
CA LEU A 306 13.88 5.09 -0.40
C LEU A 306 15.00 5.71 -1.24
N ALA A 307 15.64 4.93 -2.12
CA ALA A 307 16.65 5.42 -3.03
C ALA A 307 16.11 6.56 -3.91
N HIS A 308 14.90 6.43 -4.44
CA HIS A 308 14.27 7.50 -5.21
C HIS A 308 14.11 8.80 -4.42
N ALA A 309 13.78 8.70 -3.13
CA ALA A 309 13.57 9.86 -2.27
C ALA A 309 14.88 10.50 -1.75
N VAL A 310 15.99 9.77 -1.67
CA VAL A 310 17.25 10.27 -1.06
C VAL A 310 18.43 10.39 -2.02
N ASP A 311 18.33 9.82 -3.21
CA ASP A 311 19.34 9.86 -4.27
C ASP A 311 18.67 10.37 -5.55
N ALA A 312 19.07 11.55 -6.03
CA ALA A 312 18.51 12.17 -7.23
C ALA A 312 18.71 11.31 -8.50
N GLU A 313 19.72 10.43 -8.51
CA GLU A 313 19.94 9.45 -9.57
C GLU A 313 19.16 8.14 -9.32
N GLY A 314 18.49 8.03 -8.18
CA GLY A 314 17.67 6.90 -7.76
C GLY A 314 16.38 6.83 -8.58
N GLY A 315 16.36 6.02 -9.63
CA GLY A 315 15.13 5.66 -10.31
C GLY A 315 14.40 4.53 -9.59
N ALA A 316 13.09 4.68 -9.37
CA ALA A 316 12.18 3.57 -9.04
C ALA A 316 11.50 2.99 -10.31
N ALA A 317 12.03 3.31 -11.49
CA ALA A 317 11.41 2.97 -12.78
C ALA A 317 11.21 1.46 -12.97
N ASP A 318 12.09 0.63 -12.39
CA ASP A 318 11.98 -0.84 -12.46
C ASP A 318 10.87 -1.43 -11.56
N LEU A 319 10.23 -0.60 -10.72
CA LEU A 319 9.01 -0.99 -10.01
C LEU A 319 7.75 -0.86 -10.88
N TRP A 320 7.81 -0.03 -11.92
CA TRP A 320 6.66 0.39 -12.71
C TRP A 320 6.70 -0.17 -14.12
N ASP A 321 7.24 -1.37 -14.32
CA ASP A 321 7.27 -2.00 -15.63
C ASP A 321 5.83 -2.16 -16.15
N GLU A 322 5.39 -1.18 -16.95
CA GLU A 322 4.09 -1.10 -17.62
C GLU A 322 4.02 -2.09 -18.77
N GLY A 323 4.60 -3.29 -18.64
CA GLY A 323 4.38 -4.39 -19.55
C GLY A 323 2.87 -4.69 -19.61
N ARG A 324 2.19 -4.01 -20.54
CA ARG A 324 0.81 -4.20 -20.98
C ARG A 324 0.77 -5.30 -22.03
#